data_AF-A0A2R5FJX1-F1
#
_entry.id   AF-A0A2R5FJX1-F1
#
_cell.length_a   1.000
_cell.length_b   1.000
_cell.length_c   1.000
_cell.angle_alpha   90.00
_cell.angle_beta   90.00
_cell.angle_gamma   90.00
#
_symmetry.space_group_name_H-M   'P 1'
#
loop_
_entity.id
_entity.type
_entity.pdbx_description
1 polymer ?
#
loop_
_entity_poly.entity_id
_entity_poly.type
_entity_poly.pdbx_seq_one_letter_code
_entity_poly.pdbx_strand_id
1 'polypeptide(L)'
;MLSQIVVIRPQWLLENLSRVICDPEMGHMERHKQRLLGDKGFSSQLRDALERWSTRGVASRELLEGLWEGQPVEYLTELMKSMLLACPSPWIGDEDEEDEDEVDEEGALLLPSILRPVDDDVKREAFEQLGGDHALAYVDFRVLPQGVFQRLVASIVQS
;
A
#
# COMPACT_ATOMS: atom_id res chain seq x y z
N MET A 1 13.08 22.13 -2.41
CA MET A 1 12.40 22.53 -3.67
C MET A 1 11.00 21.93 -3.77
N LEU A 2 10.80 20.62 -3.52
CA LEU A 2 9.44 20.01 -3.49
C LEU A 2 8.51 20.56 -2.40
N SER A 3 9.02 20.89 -1.21
CA SER A 3 8.21 21.52 -0.15
C SER A 3 7.58 22.84 -0.61
N GLN A 4 8.25 23.61 -1.47
CA GLN A 4 7.68 24.82 -2.08
C GLN A 4 6.61 24.45 -3.11
N ILE A 5 6.81 23.41 -3.92
CA ILE A 5 5.82 22.96 -4.92
C ILE A 5 4.52 22.51 -4.24
N VAL A 6 4.61 21.72 -3.16
CA VAL A 6 3.44 21.24 -2.41
C VAL A 6 2.70 22.36 -1.71
N VAL A 7 3.43 23.28 -1.05
CA VAL A 7 2.82 24.45 -0.40
C VAL A 7 2.13 25.37 -1.42
N ILE A 8 2.62 25.42 -2.67
CA ILE A 8 2.07 26.27 -3.72
C ILE A 8 0.94 25.57 -4.50
N ARG A 9 0.88 24.23 -4.53
CA ARG A 9 -0.09 23.45 -5.32
C ARG A 9 -0.63 22.21 -4.59
N PRO A 10 -1.51 22.38 -3.59
CA PRO A 10 -2.10 21.26 -2.86
C PRO A 10 -2.94 20.33 -3.76
N GLN A 11 -3.63 20.87 -4.77
CA GLN A 11 -4.41 20.04 -5.71
C GLN A 11 -3.52 19.11 -6.52
N TRP A 12 -2.36 19.58 -6.97
CA TRP A 12 -1.40 18.75 -7.68
C TRP A 12 -0.93 17.58 -6.79
N LEU A 13 -0.66 17.83 -5.51
CA LEU A 13 -0.29 16.76 -4.59
C LEU A 13 -1.42 15.73 -4.45
N LEU A 14 -2.66 16.18 -4.27
CA LEU A 14 -3.82 15.28 -4.13
C LEU A 14 -4.05 14.45 -5.40
N GLU A 15 -3.95 15.07 -6.58
CA GLU A 15 -4.06 14.38 -7.85
C GLU A 15 -3.01 13.26 -7.97
N ASN A 16 -1.75 13.53 -7.64
CA ASN A 16 -0.70 12.53 -7.72
C ASN A 16 -0.81 11.47 -6.61
N LEU A 17 -1.14 11.86 -5.38
CA LEU A 17 -1.31 10.91 -4.28
C LEU A 17 -2.48 9.94 -4.54
N SER A 18 -3.56 10.43 -5.17
CA SER A 18 -4.73 9.61 -5.53
C SER A 18 -4.46 8.53 -6.58
N ARG A 19 -3.31 8.60 -7.26
CA ARG A 19 -2.83 7.58 -8.20
C ARG A 19 -2.25 6.37 -7.48
N VAL A 20 -1.64 6.60 -6.31
CA VAL A 20 -0.99 5.57 -5.50
C VAL A 20 -1.93 5.04 -4.42
N ILE A 21 -2.65 5.94 -3.77
CA ILE A 21 -3.63 5.63 -2.73
C ILE A 21 -5.01 5.88 -3.32
N CYS A 22 -5.73 4.81 -3.63
CA CYS A 22 -7.07 4.89 -4.18
C CYS A 22 -8.03 3.99 -3.42
N ASP A 23 -9.32 4.34 -3.49
CA ASP A 23 -10.38 3.45 -3.03
C ASP A 23 -10.58 2.31 -4.05
N PRO A 24 -10.37 1.04 -3.65
CA PRO A 24 -10.52 -0.10 -4.55
C PRO A 24 -11.97 -0.30 -5.01
N GLU A 25 -12.98 0.14 -4.25
CA GLU A 25 -14.40 -0.05 -4.57
C GLU A 25 -14.91 0.95 -5.62
N MET A 26 -14.25 2.10 -5.73
CA MET A 26 -14.67 3.19 -6.61
C MET A 26 -14.12 3.08 -8.05
N GLY A 27 -13.58 1.91 -8.42
CA GLY A 27 -13.05 1.62 -9.76
C GLY A 27 -11.92 2.56 -10.20
N HIS A 28 -11.31 3.30 -9.27
CA HIS A 28 -10.18 4.18 -9.55
C HIS A 28 -8.94 3.37 -9.90
N MET A 29 -8.70 2.31 -9.13
CA MET A 29 -7.62 1.35 -9.36
C MET A 29 -7.68 0.76 -10.77
N GLU A 30 -8.85 0.25 -11.17
CA GLU A 30 -9.05 -0.36 -12.49
C GLU A 30 -8.89 0.66 -13.63
N ARG A 31 -9.45 1.87 -13.47
CA ARG A 31 -9.23 2.95 -14.45
C ARG A 31 -7.76 3.33 -14.57
N HIS A 32 -7.02 3.31 -13.47
CA HIS A 32 -5.61 3.65 -13.46
C HIS A 32 -4.77 2.57 -14.13
N LYS A 33 -5.04 1.30 -13.79
CA LYS A 33 -4.50 0.11 -14.45
C LYS A 33 -4.70 0.17 -15.96
N GLN A 34 -5.92 0.44 -16.43
CA GLN A 34 -6.21 0.54 -17.86
C GLN A 34 -5.47 1.70 -18.54
N ARG A 35 -5.35 2.86 -17.89
CA ARG A 35 -4.62 4.01 -18.44
C ARG A 35 -3.13 3.69 -18.60
N LEU A 36 -2.53 3.07 -17.58
CA LEU A 36 -1.12 2.70 -17.56
C LEU A 36 -0.82 1.60 -18.58
N LEU A 37 -1.66 0.56 -18.65
CA LEU A 37 -1.54 -0.52 -19.64
C LEU A 37 -1.78 -0.07 -21.08
N GLY A 38 -2.54 1.01 -21.28
CA GLY A 38 -2.80 1.61 -22.59
C GLY A 38 -1.62 2.39 -23.18
N ASP A 39 -0.62 2.72 -22.36
CA ASP A 39 0.55 3.47 -22.82
C ASP A 39 1.62 2.53 -23.42
N LYS A 40 2.16 2.87 -24.59
CA LYS A 40 2.92 1.95 -25.45
C LYS A 40 4.36 1.64 -24.96
N GLY A 41 4.68 1.96 -23.71
CA GLY A 41 6.01 1.78 -23.11
C GLY A 41 6.04 0.92 -21.84
N PHE A 42 4.95 0.22 -21.51
CA PHE A 42 4.84 -0.50 -20.24
C PHE A 42 5.67 -1.80 -20.24
N SER A 43 6.68 -1.88 -19.38
CA SER A 43 7.50 -3.09 -19.19
C SER A 43 6.68 -4.22 -18.54
N SER A 44 7.10 -5.47 -18.72
CA SER A 44 6.47 -6.61 -18.02
C SER A 44 6.56 -6.46 -16.51
N GLN A 45 7.73 -6.05 -16.00
CA GLN A 45 7.97 -5.82 -14.57
C GLN A 45 6.97 -4.83 -13.94
N LEU A 46 6.64 -3.75 -14.65
CA LEU A 46 5.69 -2.77 -14.14
C LEU A 46 4.25 -3.31 -14.15
N ARG A 47 3.90 -4.26 -15.02
CA ARG A 47 2.61 -4.96 -14.98
C ARG A 47 2.52 -5.84 -13.75
N ASP A 48 3.57 -6.58 -13.46
CA ASP A 48 3.62 -7.50 -12.31
C ASP A 48 3.57 -6.71 -11.00
N ALA A 49 4.33 -5.62 -10.91
CA ALA A 49 4.26 -4.69 -9.77
C ALA A 49 2.86 -4.08 -9.59
N LEU A 50 2.18 -3.75 -10.69
CA LEU A 50 0.82 -3.20 -10.66
C LEU A 50 -0.23 -4.24 -10.26
N GLU A 51 -0.05 -5.51 -10.66
CA GLU A 51 -0.87 -6.61 -10.19
C GLU A 51 -0.71 -6.80 -8.68
N ARG A 52 0.54 -6.90 -8.20
CA ARG A 52 0.88 -7.01 -6.76
C ARG A 52 0.28 -5.87 -5.94
N TRP A 53 0.37 -4.64 -6.42
CA TRP A 53 -0.27 -3.50 -5.79
C TRP A 53 -1.79 -3.66 -5.70
N SER A 54 -2.44 -4.15 -6.76
CA SER A 54 -3.89 -4.29 -6.80
C SER A 54 -4.45 -5.48 -6.00
N THR A 55 -3.63 -6.49 -5.74
CA THR A 55 -4.00 -7.74 -5.05
C THR A 55 -3.53 -7.78 -3.60
N ARG A 56 -2.24 -7.52 -3.36
CA ARG A 56 -1.59 -7.58 -2.04
C ARG A 56 -1.56 -6.24 -1.32
N GLY A 57 -1.79 -5.15 -2.03
CA GLY A 57 -1.68 -3.80 -1.46
C GLY A 57 -0.24 -3.33 -1.24
N VAL A 58 0.73 -3.94 -1.93
CA VAL A 58 2.15 -3.61 -1.85
C VAL A 58 2.58 -2.87 -3.11
N ALA A 59 3.13 -1.67 -2.95
CA ALA A 59 3.70 -0.90 -4.05
C ALA A 59 5.22 -1.06 -4.08
N SER A 60 5.76 -1.58 -5.18
CA SER A 60 7.22 -1.58 -5.41
C SER A 60 7.73 -0.16 -5.66
N ARG A 61 9.04 0.03 -5.55
CA ARG A 61 9.67 1.32 -5.84
C ARG A 61 9.46 1.74 -7.29
N GLU A 62 9.63 0.82 -8.23
CA GLU A 62 9.44 1.05 -9.68
C GLU A 62 8.00 1.48 -9.98
N LEU A 63 7.04 0.85 -9.30
CA LEU A 63 5.65 1.25 -9.43
C LEU A 63 5.43 2.67 -8.92
N LEU A 64 5.96 3.02 -7.74
CA LEU A 64 5.87 4.38 -7.22
C LEU A 64 6.52 5.38 -8.18
N GLU A 65 7.68 5.07 -8.74
CA GLU A 65 8.37 5.93 -9.73
C GLU A 65 7.52 6.13 -11.00
N GLY A 66 6.85 5.08 -11.47
CA GLY A 66 5.92 5.14 -12.59
C GLY A 66 4.66 5.96 -12.28
N LEU A 67 4.03 5.74 -11.13
CA LEU A 67 2.80 6.43 -10.71
C LEU A 67 3.06 7.91 -10.36
N TRP A 68 4.28 8.23 -9.94
CA TRP A 68 4.72 9.56 -9.54
C TRP A 68 5.27 10.40 -10.71
N GLU A 69 5.11 9.93 -11.96
CA GLU A 69 5.40 10.67 -13.21
C GLU A 69 6.79 11.34 -13.23
N GLY A 70 7.81 10.63 -12.75
CA GLY A 70 9.20 11.11 -12.77
C GLY A 70 9.55 12.18 -11.73
N GLN A 71 8.69 12.40 -10.73
CA GLN A 71 9.02 13.21 -9.55
C GLN A 71 9.86 12.40 -8.54
N PRO A 72 10.55 13.05 -7.58
CA PRO A 72 11.32 12.33 -6.55
C PRO A 72 10.42 11.49 -5.65
N VAL A 73 10.61 10.17 -5.72
CA VAL A 73 9.81 9.19 -4.97
C VAL A 73 10.12 9.23 -3.48
N GLU A 74 11.34 9.61 -3.08
CA GLU A 74 11.71 9.74 -1.66
C GLU A 74 10.77 10.70 -0.94
N TYR A 75 10.40 11.82 -1.58
CA TYR A 75 9.48 12.78 -0.98
C TYR A 75 8.08 12.17 -0.79
N LEU A 76 7.58 11.44 -1.79
CA LEU A 76 6.30 10.75 -1.70
C LEU A 76 6.32 9.71 -0.58
N THR A 77 7.34 8.87 -0.56
CA THR A 77 7.52 7.81 0.43
C THR A 77 7.55 8.38 1.85
N GLU A 78 8.36 9.41 2.10
CA GLU A 78 8.44 10.05 3.41
C GLU A 78 7.14 10.76 3.81
N LEU A 79 6.45 11.38 2.84
CA LEU A 79 5.14 11.98 3.07
C LEU A 79 4.10 10.92 3.46
N MET A 80 4.03 9.82 2.73
CA MET A 80 3.09 8.73 2.99
C MET A 80 3.38 8.05 4.33
N LYS A 81 4.65 7.81 4.66
CA LYS A 81 5.06 7.27 5.96
C LYS A 81 4.68 8.20 7.10
N SER A 82 5.03 9.49 7.01
CA SER A 82 4.74 10.49 8.05
C SER A 82 3.23 10.72 8.28
N MET A 83 2.40 10.48 7.27
CA MET A 83 0.95 10.54 7.36
C MET A 83 0.28 9.21 7.73
N LEU A 84 1.05 8.16 8.01
CA LEU A 84 0.58 6.79 8.29
C LEU A 84 -0.32 6.23 7.16
N LEU A 85 0.00 6.59 5.92
CA LEU A 85 -0.68 6.12 4.72
C LEU A 85 0.01 4.90 4.10
N ALA A 86 1.29 4.71 4.43
CA ALA A 86 2.10 3.59 3.99
C ALA A 86 3.10 3.21 5.08
N CYS A 87 3.56 1.98 5.10
CA CYS A 87 4.68 1.51 5.92
C CYS A 87 5.62 0.64 5.06
N PRO A 88 6.85 0.37 5.51
CA PRO A 88 7.68 -0.66 4.87
C PRO A 88 6.88 -1.96 4.71
N SER A 89 7.06 -2.66 3.60
CA SER A 89 6.45 -3.97 3.46
C SER A 89 6.99 -4.90 4.56
N PRO A 90 6.13 -5.63 5.29
CA PRO A 90 6.59 -6.59 6.30
C PRO A 90 7.25 -7.82 5.67
N TRP A 91 7.03 -8.06 4.38
CA TRP A 91 7.54 -9.24 3.65
C TRP A 91 8.87 -8.97 2.92
N ILE A 92 9.61 -7.94 3.32
CA ILE A 92 10.94 -7.67 2.76
C ILE A 92 11.91 -8.72 3.29
N GLY A 93 12.48 -9.50 2.39
CA GLY A 93 13.43 -10.56 2.75
C GLY A 93 12.79 -11.83 3.30
N ASP A 94 11.46 -11.97 3.26
CA ASP A 94 10.80 -13.25 3.56
C ASP A 94 11.04 -14.22 2.40
N GLU A 95 11.86 -15.23 2.64
CA GLU A 95 11.98 -16.40 1.77
C GLU A 95 10.82 -17.33 2.10
N ASP A 96 9.63 -17.09 1.54
CA ASP A 96 8.53 -18.05 1.67
C ASP A 96 8.92 -19.34 0.92
N GLU A 97 9.26 -20.40 1.67
CA GLU A 97 9.68 -21.71 1.11
C GLU A 97 8.56 -22.42 0.32
N GLU A 98 7.30 -21.98 0.44
CA GLU A 98 6.12 -22.62 -0.13
C GLU A 98 5.56 -21.94 -1.39
N ASP A 99 5.84 -20.64 -1.59
CA ASP A 99 5.39 -19.87 -2.75
C ASP A 99 6.62 -19.31 -3.49
N GLU A 100 6.82 -19.69 -4.75
CA GLU A 100 7.84 -19.11 -5.66
C GLU A 100 7.59 -17.62 -5.99
N ASP A 101 6.79 -16.91 -5.19
CA ASP A 101 6.47 -15.51 -5.39
C ASP A 101 7.64 -14.63 -4.93
N GLU A 102 8.06 -13.72 -5.80
CA GLU A 102 9.15 -12.77 -5.57
C GLU A 102 9.03 -12.07 -4.20
N VAL A 103 10.06 -12.26 -3.37
CA VAL A 103 10.29 -11.53 -2.13
C VAL A 103 10.20 -10.02 -2.38
N ASP A 104 9.51 -9.29 -1.51
CA ASP A 104 9.40 -7.85 -1.67
C ASP A 104 10.79 -7.18 -1.57
N GLU A 105 11.13 -6.35 -2.54
CA GLU A 105 12.42 -5.68 -2.58
C GLU A 105 12.52 -4.52 -1.57
N GLU A 106 13.76 -4.16 -1.21
CA GLU A 106 14.01 -3.04 -0.31
C GLU A 106 13.44 -1.73 -0.89
N GLY A 107 12.57 -1.09 -0.11
CA GLY A 107 11.85 0.11 -0.52
C GLY A 107 10.40 -0.14 -0.95
N ALA A 108 9.95 -1.40 -1.00
CA ALA A 108 8.54 -1.72 -1.15
C ALA A 108 7.71 -1.18 0.03
N LEU A 109 6.51 -0.68 -0.28
CA LEU A 109 5.61 -0.10 0.71
C LEU A 109 4.28 -0.86 0.75
N LEU A 110 3.88 -1.27 1.95
CA LEU A 110 2.52 -1.70 2.24
C LEU A 110 1.61 -0.46 2.31
N LEU A 111 0.46 -0.52 1.63
CA LEU A 111 -0.58 0.50 1.62
C LEU A 111 -1.83 -0.05 2.33
N PRO A 112 -2.00 0.18 3.65
CA PRO A 112 -3.07 -0.48 4.39
C PRO A 112 -4.50 -0.15 3.92
N SER A 113 -4.70 1.00 3.27
CA SER A 113 -6.01 1.42 2.77
C SER A 113 -6.53 0.63 1.58
N ILE A 114 -5.66 -0.11 0.88
CA ILE A 114 -6.05 -0.95 -0.26
C ILE A 114 -6.08 -2.43 0.10
N LEU A 115 -5.78 -2.78 1.35
CA LEU A 115 -5.91 -4.15 1.83
C LEU A 115 -7.35 -4.61 1.76
N ARG A 116 -7.53 -5.81 1.21
CA ARG A 116 -8.83 -6.45 1.12
C ARG A 116 -9.06 -7.33 2.36
N PRO A 117 -10.32 -7.47 2.80
CA PRO A 117 -10.65 -8.50 3.76
C PRO A 117 -10.25 -9.87 3.21
N VAL A 118 -9.58 -10.66 4.03
CA VAL A 118 -9.36 -12.08 3.72
C VAL A 118 -10.63 -12.89 3.98
N ASP A 119 -10.73 -14.04 3.32
CA ASP A 119 -11.83 -14.99 3.52
C ASP A 119 -11.84 -15.53 4.95
N ASP A 120 -13.02 -15.93 5.43
CA ASP A 120 -13.21 -16.37 6.82
C ASP A 120 -12.42 -17.65 7.15
N ASP A 121 -12.19 -18.51 6.16
CA ASP A 121 -11.35 -19.71 6.34
C ASP A 121 -9.88 -19.32 6.62
N VAL A 122 -9.34 -18.34 5.89
CA VAL A 122 -7.98 -17.79 6.11
C VAL A 122 -7.88 -17.12 7.48
N LYS A 123 -8.93 -16.38 7.89
CA LYS A 123 -8.96 -15.79 9.25
C LYS A 123 -8.89 -16.88 10.31
N ARG A 124 -9.70 -17.94 10.17
CA ARG A 124 -9.77 -19.03 11.14
C ARG A 124 -8.42 -19.71 11.28
N GLU A 125 -7.79 -20.04 10.15
CA GLU A 125 -6.46 -20.65 10.15
C GLU A 125 -5.42 -19.76 10.84
N ALA A 126 -5.38 -18.46 10.52
CA ALA A 126 -4.49 -17.52 11.18
C ALA A 126 -4.73 -17.44 12.70
N PHE A 127 -5.99 -17.50 13.14
CA PHE A 127 -6.33 -17.55 14.57
C PHE A 127 -5.89 -18.85 15.25
N GLU A 128 -5.99 -19.98 14.58
CA GLU A 128 -5.55 -21.28 15.10
C GLU A 128 -4.01 -21.33 15.25
N GLN A 129 -3.27 -20.66 14.36
CA GLN A 129 -1.81 -20.58 14.40
C GLN A 129 -1.26 -19.61 15.47
N LEU A 130 -2.06 -18.64 15.94
CA LEU A 130 -1.64 -17.63 16.93
C LEU A 130 -1.34 -18.18 18.34
N GLY A 131 -1.57 -19.47 18.61
CA GLY A 131 -1.24 -20.10 19.88
C GLY A 131 -2.09 -19.64 21.07
N GLY A 132 -1.71 -20.05 22.29
CA GLY A 132 -2.53 -19.91 23.51
C GLY A 132 -2.44 -18.57 24.24
N ASP A 133 -1.38 -17.79 24.04
CA ASP A 133 -1.12 -16.55 24.79
C ASP A 133 -1.46 -15.32 23.96
N HIS A 134 -2.76 -15.05 23.80
CA HIS A 134 -3.25 -13.84 23.14
C HIS A 134 -4.13 -13.03 24.09
N ALA A 135 -3.95 -11.71 24.08
CA ALA A 135 -4.80 -10.78 24.80
C ALA A 135 -5.82 -10.19 23.82
N LEU A 136 -7.11 -10.40 24.09
CA LEU A 136 -8.17 -9.73 23.35
C LEU A 136 -8.40 -8.34 23.96
N ALA A 137 -8.06 -7.30 23.20
CA ALA A 137 -8.42 -5.92 23.54
C ALA A 137 -9.70 -5.51 22.81
N TYR A 138 -10.78 -5.32 23.55
CA TYR A 138 -12.00 -4.73 23.02
C TYR A 138 -11.99 -3.21 23.26
N VAL A 139 -12.10 -2.44 22.18
CA VAL A 139 -12.15 -0.97 22.24
C VAL A 139 -13.47 -0.52 21.63
N ASP A 140 -14.31 0.12 22.45
CA ASP A 140 -15.57 0.67 22.00
C ASP A 140 -15.38 2.08 21.44
N PHE A 141 -15.93 2.34 20.26
CA PHE A 141 -15.85 3.62 19.58
C PHE A 141 -17.25 4.19 19.42
N ARG A 142 -17.48 5.38 19.97
CA ARG A 142 -18.73 6.14 19.72
C ARG A 142 -18.92 6.43 18.23
N VAL A 143 -17.83 6.75 17.54
CA VAL A 143 -17.72 6.87 16.09
C VAL A 143 -16.36 6.31 15.73
N LEU A 144 -16.33 5.29 14.87
CA LEU A 144 -15.10 4.71 14.35
C LEU A 144 -14.75 5.40 13.02
N PRO A 145 -13.71 6.25 12.95
CA PRO A 145 -13.30 6.85 11.69
C PRO A 145 -12.79 5.79 10.71
N GLN A 146 -13.19 5.95 9.44
CA GLN A 146 -12.57 5.20 8.35
C GLN A 146 -11.06 5.48 8.32
N GLY A 147 -10.25 4.44 8.25
CA GLY A 147 -8.79 4.58 8.26
C GLY A 147 -8.11 4.36 9.62
N VAL A 148 -8.83 4.17 10.74
CA VAL A 148 -8.17 3.94 12.04
C VAL A 148 -7.34 2.67 12.05
N PHE A 149 -7.88 1.55 11.56
CA PHE A 149 -7.16 0.29 11.47
C PHE A 149 -5.98 0.37 10.52
N GLN A 150 -6.17 1.04 9.38
CA GLN A 150 -5.12 1.27 8.38
C GLN A 150 -3.92 2.00 8.99
N ARG A 151 -4.19 3.09 9.74
CA ARG A 151 -3.14 3.85 10.43
C ARG A 151 -2.52 3.08 11.59
N LEU A 152 -3.30 2.26 12.28
CA LEU A 152 -2.79 1.38 13.34
C LEU A 152 -1.80 0.37 12.78
N VAL A 153 -2.13 -0.30 11.69
CA VAL A 153 -1.22 -1.22 10.98
C VAL A 153 0.07 -0.50 10.60
N ALA A 154 -0.04 0.66 9.94
CA ALA A 154 1.13 1.46 9.56
C ALA A 154 1.98 1.85 10.79
N SER A 155 1.34 2.23 11.90
CA SER A 155 2.05 2.60 13.13
C SER A 155 2.78 1.42 13.77
N ILE A 156 2.17 0.23 13.79
CA ILE A 156 2.76 -0.97 14.43
C ILE A 156 3.97 -1.44 13.61
N VAL A 157 3.85 -1.49 12.28
CA VAL A 157 4.93 -1.96 11.40
C VAL A 157 6.11 -0.99 11.36
N GLN A 158 5.87 0.31 11.59
CA GLN A 158 6.93 1.34 11.64
C GLN A 158 7.59 1.51 13.02
N SER A 159 7.06 0.91 14.08
CA SER A 159 7.56 1.06 15.46
C SER A 159 8.76 0.15 15.73
#